data_AF-J0KCZ7-F1
#
_entry.id   AF-J0KCZ7-F1
#
_cell.length_a   1.000
_cell.length_b   1.000
_cell.length_c   1.000
_cell.angle_alpha   90.00
_cell.angle_beta   90.00
_cell.angle_gamma   90.00
#
_symmetry.space_group_name_H-M   'P 1'
#
loop_
_entity.id
_entity.type
_entity.pdbx_description
1 polymer ?
#
loop_
_entity_poly.entity_id
_entity_poly.type
_entity_poly.pdbx_seq_one_letter_code
_entity_poly.pdbx_strand_id
1 'polypeptide(L)'
;MESPAPGSPASTPATLHLAVDRSAREPVTEQIRKALHAAIAQGRLAPGARLPSWRDLASQLGVARGTVRAAYEALIDAQLIVALGAAGTFVGRHVAPAPVALAAGPAA
;
A
#
# COMPACT_ATOMS: atom_id res chain seq x y z
N MET A 1 -3.12 40.46 -1.68
CA MET A 1 -3.63 39.82 -2.91
C MET A 1 -2.78 38.57 -3.09
N GLU A 2 -3.13 37.35 -2.70
CA GLU A 2 -4.40 36.67 -2.42
C GLU A 2 -4.17 35.69 -1.26
N SER A 3 -5.18 35.48 -0.42
CA SER A 3 -5.16 34.60 0.75
C SER A 3 -4.76 33.16 0.41
N PRO A 4 -3.86 32.48 1.14
CA PRO A 4 -3.81 31.03 1.11
C PRO A 4 -5.05 30.50 1.83
N ALA A 5 -5.99 29.95 1.08
CA ALA A 5 -7.13 29.23 1.63
C ALA A 5 -6.63 28.02 2.45
N PRO A 6 -7.00 27.88 3.74
CA PRO A 6 -6.72 26.68 4.52
C PRO A 6 -7.71 25.58 4.11
N GLY A 7 -7.31 24.75 3.13
CA GLY A 7 -8.11 23.64 2.62
C GLY A 7 -7.61 22.28 3.11
N SER A 8 -8.27 21.76 4.15
CA SER A 8 -8.32 20.36 4.61
C SER A 8 -7.26 19.86 5.62
N PRO A 9 -7.60 19.80 6.92
CA PRO A 9 -6.97 18.88 7.86
C PRO A 9 -7.77 17.54 7.89
N ALA A 10 -7.56 16.61 6.94
CA ALA A 10 -8.14 15.25 7.04
C ALA A 10 -7.62 14.25 5.97
N SER A 11 -6.40 13.77 6.13
CA SER A 11 -6.05 12.37 5.90
C SER A 11 -4.64 12.23 6.43
N THR A 12 -4.49 11.80 7.68
CA THR A 12 -3.23 11.29 8.19
C THR A 12 -2.71 10.33 7.11
N PRO A 13 -1.58 10.62 6.42
CA PRO A 13 -1.10 9.69 5.41
C PRO A 13 -0.85 8.40 6.17
N ALA A 14 -1.58 7.35 5.79
CA ALA A 14 -1.29 6.02 6.29
C ALA A 14 0.15 5.72 5.86
N THR A 15 1.08 5.95 6.77
CA THR A 15 2.52 5.83 6.50
C THR A 15 2.76 4.36 6.27
N LEU A 16 3.00 4.02 5.01
CA LEU A 16 3.19 2.65 4.59
C LEU A 16 4.66 2.45 4.34
N HIS A 17 5.36 1.94 5.35
CA HIS A 17 6.79 1.70 5.28
C HIS A 17 7.07 0.44 4.44
N LEU A 18 7.36 0.64 3.16
CA LEU A 18 7.84 -0.40 2.26
C LEU A 18 9.33 -0.19 1.98
N ALA A 19 10.13 -1.24 2.14
CA ALA A 19 11.51 -1.25 1.67
C ALA A 19 11.53 -1.67 0.20
N VAL A 20 12.23 -0.90 -0.64
CA VAL A 20 12.41 -1.18 -2.06
C VAL A 20 13.90 -1.12 -2.38
N ASP A 21 14.44 -2.21 -2.90
CA ASP A 21 15.85 -2.34 -3.27
C ASP A 21 16.02 -2.18 -4.78
N ARG A 22 16.52 -1.03 -5.23
CA ARG A 22 16.71 -0.78 -6.67
C ARG A 22 17.91 -1.52 -7.27
N SER A 23 18.79 -2.08 -6.43
CA SER A 23 19.96 -2.84 -6.88
C SER A 23 19.65 -4.33 -7.05
N ALA A 24 18.53 -4.80 -6.50
CA ALA A 24 18.06 -6.15 -6.71
C ALA A 24 17.72 -6.42 -8.18
N ARG A 25 17.87 -7.68 -8.60
CA ARG A 25 17.53 -8.16 -9.95
C ARG A 25 16.03 -8.10 -10.24
N GLU A 26 15.21 -8.02 -9.19
CA GLU A 26 13.76 -7.93 -9.24
C GLU A 26 13.31 -6.50 -9.58
N PRO A 27 12.39 -6.29 -10.54
CA PRO A 27 11.90 -4.96 -10.85
C PRO A 27 11.21 -4.31 -9.64
N VAL A 28 11.44 -3.00 -9.47
CA VAL A 28 10.87 -2.16 -8.39
C VAL A 28 9.35 -2.32 -8.29
N THR A 29 8.66 -2.45 -9.42
CA THR A 29 7.22 -2.72 -9.49
C THR A 29 6.84 -4.00 -8.75
N GLU A 30 7.59 -5.07 -8.97
CA GLU A 30 7.31 -6.38 -8.38
C GLU A 30 7.63 -6.40 -6.88
N GLN A 31 8.68 -5.68 -6.47
CA GLN A 31 8.98 -5.49 -5.06
C GLN A 31 7.85 -4.75 -4.34
N ILE A 32 7.32 -3.67 -4.93
CA ILE A 32 6.17 -2.92 -4.37
C ILE A 32 4.95 -3.83 -4.30
N ARG A 33 4.65 -4.60 -5.36
CA ARG A 33 3.53 -5.53 -5.40
C ARG A 33 3.65 -6.58 -4.28
N LYS A 34 4.81 -7.23 -4.16
CA LYS A 34 5.09 -8.25 -3.13
C LYS A 34 4.99 -7.67 -1.73
N ALA A 35 5.55 -6.48 -1.50
CA ALA A 35 5.52 -5.84 -0.20
C ALA A 35 4.11 -5.40 0.21
N LEU A 36 3.29 -4.90 -0.72
CA LEU A 36 1.87 -4.60 -0.49
C LEU A 36 1.08 -5.87 -0.21
N HIS A 37 1.25 -6.90 -1.03
CA HIS A 37 0.60 -8.20 -0.82
C HIS A 37 0.95 -8.79 0.55
N ALA A 38 2.23 -8.75 0.93
CA ALA A 38 2.68 -9.20 2.25
C ALA A 38 2.08 -8.36 3.38
N ALA A 39 1.97 -7.04 3.23
CA ALA A 39 1.34 -6.18 4.24
C ALA A 39 -0.16 -6.50 4.43
N ILE A 40 -0.86 -6.81 3.34
CA ILE A 40 -2.26 -7.26 3.38
C ILE A 40 -2.35 -8.66 4.03
N ALA A 41 -1.53 -9.62 3.58
CA ALA A 41 -1.52 -10.97 4.08
C ALA A 41 -1.16 -11.06 5.58
N GLN A 42 -0.22 -10.22 6.03
CA GLN A 42 0.17 -10.10 7.44
C GLN A 42 -0.86 -9.38 8.32
N GLY A 43 -1.95 -8.86 7.73
CA GLY A 43 -2.96 -8.09 8.47
C GLY A 43 -2.52 -6.69 8.89
N ARG A 44 -1.36 -6.19 8.43
CA ARG A 44 -0.97 -4.79 8.60
C ARG A 44 -1.93 -3.85 7.88
N LEU A 45 -2.49 -4.32 6.77
CA LEU A 45 -3.57 -3.66 6.03
C LEU A 45 -4.84 -4.50 6.19
N ALA A 46 -5.75 -4.04 7.05
CA ALA A 46 -7.02 -4.73 7.28
C ALA A 46 -7.90 -4.73 6.00
N PRO A 47 -8.72 -5.77 5.77
CA PRO A 47 -9.66 -5.77 4.65
C PRO A 47 -10.61 -4.56 4.75
N GLY A 48 -10.75 -3.79 3.68
CA GLY A 48 -11.47 -2.51 3.68
C GLY A 48 -10.69 -1.30 4.20
N ALA A 49 -9.44 -1.47 4.67
CA ALA A 49 -8.59 -0.34 5.02
C ALA A 49 -8.25 0.50 3.80
N ARG A 50 -8.13 1.81 4.01
CA ARG A 50 -7.77 2.76 2.96
C ARG A 50 -6.25 2.75 2.72
N LEU A 51 -5.85 2.50 1.49
CA LEU A 51 -4.45 2.60 1.06
C LEU A 51 -4.09 4.05 0.71
N PRO A 52 -2.80 4.40 0.83
CA PRO A 52 -2.31 5.65 0.26
C PRO A 52 -2.53 5.68 -1.25
N SER A 53 -2.64 6.88 -1.79
CA SER A 53 -2.73 7.08 -3.23
C SER A 53 -1.41 6.68 -3.90
N TRP A 54 -1.47 6.20 -5.14
CA TRP A 54 -0.29 5.96 -6.00
C TRP A 54 0.75 7.09 -6.00
N ARG A 55 0.32 8.36 -5.98
CA ARG A 55 1.18 9.55 -5.94
C ARG A 55 1.88 9.72 -4.61
N ASP A 56 1.16 9.44 -3.53
CA ASP A 56 1.65 9.59 -2.17
C ASP A 56 2.67 8.49 -1.87
N LEU A 57 2.33 7.24 -2.20
CA LEU A 57 3.24 6.11 -2.07
C LEU A 57 4.50 6.26 -2.94
N ALA A 58 4.36 6.78 -4.17
CA ALA A 58 5.51 7.08 -5.02
C ALA A 58 6.44 8.13 -4.39
N SER A 59 5.87 9.14 -3.73
CA SER A 59 6.63 10.19 -3.04
C SER A 59 7.31 9.66 -1.78
N GLN A 60 6.61 8.83 -1.00
CA GLN A 60 7.17 8.17 0.19
C GLN A 60 8.34 7.23 -0.17
N LEU A 61 8.25 6.50 -1.28
CA LEU A 61 9.28 5.54 -1.71
C LEU A 61 10.36 6.16 -2.61
N GLY A 62 10.15 7.39 -3.10
CA GLY A 62 11.03 8.02 -4.09
C GLY A 62 11.11 7.21 -5.39
N VAL A 63 9.99 6.70 -5.90
CA VAL A 63 9.93 5.90 -7.14
C VAL A 63 9.06 6.59 -8.19
N ALA A 64 9.18 6.15 -9.45
CA ALA A 64 8.34 6.67 -10.52
C ALA A 64 6.87 6.30 -10.29
N ARG A 65 5.96 7.26 -10.55
CA ARG A 65 4.50 7.07 -10.44
C ARG A 65 4.00 5.88 -11.27
N GLY A 66 4.57 5.66 -12.45
CA GLY A 66 4.24 4.53 -13.33
C GLY A 66 4.54 3.16 -12.70
N THR A 67 5.61 3.06 -11.92
CA THR A 67 5.99 1.84 -11.19
C THR A 67 4.94 1.49 -10.13
N VAL A 68 4.54 2.48 -9.32
CA VAL A 68 3.50 2.26 -8.30
C VAL A 68 2.16 1.92 -8.94
N ARG A 69 1.81 2.62 -10.03
CA ARG A 69 0.59 2.34 -10.79
C ARG A 69 0.56 0.88 -11.27
N ALA A 70 1.62 0.41 -11.92
CA ALA A 70 1.68 -0.97 -12.41
C ALA A 70 1.57 -1.99 -11.26
N ALA A 71 2.16 -1.70 -10.10
CA ALA A 71 2.04 -2.56 -8.92
C ALA A 71 0.59 -2.58 -8.38
N TYR A 72 -0.10 -1.43 -8.35
CA TYR A 72 -1.50 -1.33 -7.95
C TYR A 72 -2.41 -2.07 -8.94
N GLU A 73 -2.20 -1.89 -10.24
CA GLU A 73 -2.96 -2.58 -11.29
C GLU A 73 -2.86 -4.11 -11.13
N ALA A 74 -1.66 -4.64 -10.86
CA ALA A 74 -1.47 -6.07 -10.59
C ALA A 74 -2.18 -6.55 -9.30
N LEU A 75 -2.28 -5.70 -8.26
CA LEU A 75 -3.03 -6.05 -7.03
C LEU A 75 -4.55 -5.97 -7.22
N ILE A 76 -5.02 -5.07 -8.09
CA ILE A 76 -6.43 -4.97 -8.47
C ILE A 76 -6.83 -6.21 -9.26
N ASP A 77 -5.99 -6.64 -10.21
CA ASP A 77 -6.19 -7.86 -11.00
C ASP A 77 -6.25 -9.11 -10.10
N ALA A 78 -5.37 -9.18 -9.09
CA ALA A 78 -5.40 -10.21 -8.06
C ALA A 78 -6.56 -10.06 -7.03
N GLN A 79 -7.45 -9.08 -7.20
CA GLN A 79 -8.55 -8.73 -6.29
C GLN A 79 -8.14 -8.47 -4.82
N LEU A 80 -6.86 -8.14 -4.60
CA LEU A 80 -6.31 -7.83 -3.28
C LEU A 80 -6.63 -6.41 -2.84
N ILE A 81 -6.81 -5.49 -3.79
CA ILE A 81 -7.21 -4.09 -3.56
C ILE A 81 -8.28 -3.68 -4.56
N VAL A 82 -9.05 -2.64 -4.22
CA VAL A 82 -10.12 -2.07 -5.03
C VAL A 82 -9.92 -0.57 -5.13
N ALA A 83 -9.83 -0.04 -6.35
CA ALA A 83 -9.81 1.39 -6.60
C ALA A 83 -11.25 1.90 -6.79
N LEU A 84 -11.70 2.80 -5.90
CA LEU A 84 -13.03 3.42 -5.93
C LEU A 84 -12.98 4.85 -6.50
N GLY A 85 -12.11 5.10 -7.49
CA GLY A 85 -11.97 6.41 -8.15
C GLY A 85 -11.69 7.55 -7.17
N ALA A 86 -12.64 8.50 -7.07
CA ALA A 86 -12.54 9.66 -6.18
C ALA A 86 -12.50 9.29 -4.68
N ALA A 87 -13.03 8.13 -4.29
CA ALA A 87 -12.98 7.68 -2.90
C ALA A 87 -11.59 7.14 -2.49
N GLY A 88 -10.72 6.86 -3.45
CA GLY A 88 -9.38 6.32 -3.23
C GLY A 88 -9.29 4.80 -3.39
N THR A 89 -8.24 4.20 -2.84
CA THR A 89 -7.96 2.76 -2.97
C THR A 89 -8.14 2.08 -1.62
N PHE A 90 -8.76 0.90 -1.61
CA PHE A 90 -9.07 0.14 -0.40
C PHE A 90 -8.62 -1.30 -0.53
N VAL A 91 -8.30 -1.97 0.58
CA VAL A 91 -7.99 -3.41 0.58
C VAL A 91 -9.25 -4.21 0.26
N GLY A 92 -9.12 -5.22 -0.60
CA GLY A 92 -10.18 -6.14 -0.94
C GLY A 92 -10.70 -6.88 0.30
N ARG A 93 -12.00 -6.76 0.55
CA ARG A 93 -12.73 -7.43 1.64
C ARG A 93 -12.78 -8.96 1.52
N HIS A 94 -12.38 -9.50 0.37
CA HIS A 94 -12.28 -10.95 0.13
C HIS A 94 -10.92 -11.55 0.52
N VAL A 95 -9.94 -10.71 0.92
CA VAL A 95 -8.70 -11.24 1.47
C VAL A 95 -8.99 -11.71 2.88
N ALA A 96 -9.21 -13.02 3.04
CA ALA A 96 -9.20 -13.62 4.36
C ALA A 96 -7.87 -13.22 5.02
N PRO A 97 -7.89 -12.54 6.18
CA PRO A 97 -6.65 -12.30 6.90
C PRO A 97 -6.01 -13.67 7.14
N ALA A 98 -4.76 -13.85 6.71
CA ALA A 98 -4.04 -15.03 7.16
C ALA A 98 -4.10 -15.01 8.69
N PRO A 99 -4.46 -16.11 9.35
CA PRO A 99 -4.43 -16.15 10.81
C PRO A 99 -3.04 -15.69 11.20
N VAL A 100 -2.95 -14.61 11.97
CA VAL A 100 -1.68 -14.16 12.51
C VAL A 100 -1.15 -15.38 13.26
N ALA A 101 -0.15 -16.05 12.70
CA ALA A 101 0.53 -17.10 13.41
C ALA A 101 1.12 -16.37 14.59
N LEU A 102 0.49 -16.55 15.76
CA LEU A 102 0.99 -16.09 17.03
C LEU A 102 2.41 -16.63 17.08
N ALA A 103 3.39 -15.78 16.80
CA ALA A 103 4.78 -16.12 16.96
C ALA A 103 4.94 -16.39 18.44
N ALA A 104 4.81 -17.66 18.79
CA ALA A 104 5.16 -18.23 20.07
C ALA A 104 6.60 -17.79 20.37
N GLY A 105 6.74 -16.84 21.29
CA GLY A 105 8.02 -16.62 21.94
C GLY A 105 8.33 -17.76 22.92
N PRO A 106 9.49 -17.70 23.57
CA PRO A 106 10.81 -17.90 23.01
C PRO A 106 11.30 -19.34 23.25
N ALA A 107 12.24 -19.81 22.43
CA ALA A 107 12.99 -21.02 22.75
C ALA A 107 13.76 -20.82 24.06
N ALA A 108 13.53 -21.73 25.00
CA ALA A 108 14.24 -21.88 26.27
C ALA A 108 15.67 -22.41 26.06
#